data_AF-A0A183DV14-F1
#
_entry.id   AF-A0A183DV14-F1
#
_cell.length_a   1.000
_cell.length_b   1.000
_cell.length_c   1.000
_cell.angle_alpha   90.00
_cell.angle_beta   90.00
_cell.angle_gamma   90.00
#
_symmetry.space_group_name_H-M   'P 1'
#
loop_
_entity.id
_entity.type
_entity.pdbx_description
1 polymer ?
#
loop_
_entity_poly.entity_id
_entity_poly.type
_entity_poly.pdbx_seq_one_letter_code
_entity_poly.pdbx_strand_id
1 'polypeptide(L)'
;MYEEENEEGLLGDEEILFEFAQDSGWIARCSLGLVGSLQPVLFTLLLKYLFSGLISELQLHITLIFSGLMVLGTRNDYGSQICTYIALTAAPLCFKILLRKHFGFIMLFYSIGMLLVWQHVFEAEKFMTMRGILMIVVMKITSLSFDLASEKHVNIPLLHLCSYLLDGSTVIFGPWITYKQYKESLILKEYKVEITGVFRALAFVAASLLYLIYSSCIIDSYVDWPYLGSFFVAQSFRFNHYFVSWLSAGTSMLGGVDSGVVADWIRIEWPRSLVDVVVSWNIPMHLFLHHCTLDAIV
;
A
#
# COMPACT_ATOMS: atom_id res chain seq x y z
N MET A 1 10.92 -26.77 -49.74
CA MET A 1 11.58 -27.69 -48.80
C MET A 1 12.56 -26.89 -47.94
N TYR A 2 12.22 -26.26 -46.81
CA TYR A 2 10.96 -26.18 -46.04
C TYR A 2 10.85 -24.78 -45.41
N GLU A 3 9.71 -24.11 -45.26
CA GLU A 3 8.44 -24.09 -46.02
C GLU A 3 7.66 -22.80 -45.59
N GLU A 4 6.38 -22.61 -45.95
CA GLU A 4 5.55 -21.45 -45.52
C GLU A 4 4.71 -21.78 -44.28
N GLU A 5 4.66 -20.90 -43.26
CA GLU A 5 3.54 -20.88 -42.29
C GLU A 5 3.38 -19.52 -41.56
N ASN A 6 2.22 -18.88 -41.78
CA ASN A 6 1.48 -18.02 -40.84
C ASN A 6 2.19 -16.85 -40.11
N GLU A 7 2.32 -15.68 -40.76
CA GLU A 7 2.47 -14.37 -40.06
C GLU A 7 1.34 -13.34 -40.36
N GLU A 8 0.38 -13.64 -41.24
CA GLU A 8 -0.72 -12.70 -41.56
C GLU A 8 -1.80 -12.57 -40.46
N GLY A 9 -1.72 -13.37 -39.39
CA GLY A 9 -2.71 -13.38 -38.31
C GLY A 9 -2.49 -12.38 -37.18
N LEU A 10 -1.27 -11.80 -37.04
CA LEU A 10 -0.92 -10.97 -35.87
C LEU A 10 -0.98 -9.46 -36.15
N LEU A 11 -0.82 -9.04 -37.40
CA LEU A 11 -0.84 -7.62 -37.81
C LEU A 11 -2.25 -7.01 -37.78
N GLY A 12 -3.29 -7.82 -38.00
CA GLY A 12 -4.67 -7.34 -37.99
C GLY A 12 -5.16 -6.81 -36.65
N ASP A 13 -4.77 -7.44 -35.53
CA ASP A 13 -5.19 -6.99 -34.20
C ASP A 13 -4.51 -5.68 -33.77
N GLU A 14 -3.26 -5.44 -34.18
CA GLU A 14 -2.58 -4.16 -33.95
C GLU A 14 -3.16 -3.03 -34.84
N GLU A 15 -3.46 -3.28 -36.12
CA GLU A 15 -4.11 -2.28 -36.98
C GLU A 15 -5.54 -1.96 -36.53
N ILE A 16 -6.33 -2.96 -36.13
CA ILE A 16 -7.69 -2.73 -35.60
C ILE A 16 -7.64 -1.95 -34.27
N LEU A 17 -6.67 -2.24 -33.39
CA LEU A 17 -6.43 -1.42 -32.19
C LEU A 17 -6.00 0.01 -32.55
N PHE A 18 -5.21 0.20 -33.61
CA PHE A 18 -4.74 1.51 -34.06
C PHE A 18 -5.89 2.36 -34.64
N GLU A 19 -6.77 1.77 -35.46
CA GLU A 19 -7.97 2.45 -35.98
C GLU A 19 -8.97 2.78 -34.86
N PHE A 20 -9.24 1.86 -33.91
CA PHE A 20 -10.10 2.15 -32.75
C PHE A 20 -9.47 3.18 -31.78
N ALA A 21 -8.13 3.26 -31.74
CA ALA A 21 -7.41 4.26 -30.96
C ALA A 21 -7.46 5.66 -31.59
N GLN A 22 -7.72 5.80 -32.89
CA GLN A 22 -7.80 7.09 -33.59
C GLN A 22 -9.04 7.90 -33.18
N ASP A 23 -10.16 7.22 -32.91
CA ASP A 23 -11.44 7.84 -32.51
C ASP A 23 -11.58 8.09 -31.00
N SER A 24 -10.67 7.55 -30.18
CA SER A 24 -10.69 7.68 -28.72
C SER A 24 -9.70 8.75 -28.23
N GLY A 25 -10.25 9.86 -27.71
CA GLY A 25 -9.48 11.04 -27.30
C GLY A 25 -8.40 10.76 -26.24
N TRP A 26 -7.42 11.66 -26.16
CA TRP A 26 -6.19 11.53 -25.35
C TRP A 26 -6.40 11.07 -23.89
N ILE A 27 -7.54 11.44 -23.27
CA ILE A 27 -7.94 11.02 -21.92
C ILE A 27 -8.09 9.49 -21.83
N ALA A 28 -8.65 8.83 -22.85
CA ALA A 28 -8.87 7.38 -22.89
C ALA A 28 -7.54 6.61 -22.99
N ARG A 29 -6.57 7.12 -23.76
CA ARG A 29 -5.22 6.55 -23.84
C ARG A 29 -4.48 6.67 -22.49
N CYS A 30 -4.58 7.83 -21.85
CA CYS A 30 -4.01 8.09 -20.52
C CYS A 30 -4.62 7.17 -19.45
N SER A 31 -5.94 7.03 -19.41
CA SER A 31 -6.61 6.19 -18.40
C SER A 31 -6.36 4.69 -18.60
N LEU A 32 -6.29 4.19 -19.85
CA LEU A 32 -6.09 2.77 -20.13
C LEU A 32 -4.74 2.26 -19.59
N GLY A 33 -3.65 2.98 -19.84
CA GLY A 33 -2.32 2.61 -19.31
C GLY A 33 -2.24 2.64 -17.78
N LEU A 34 -2.90 3.63 -17.16
CA LEU A 34 -2.96 3.77 -15.70
C LEU A 34 -3.79 2.66 -15.03
N VAL A 35 -4.91 2.25 -15.63
CA VAL A 35 -5.76 1.16 -15.12
C VAL A 35 -5.08 -0.21 -15.30
N GLY A 36 -4.45 -0.46 -16.45
CA GLY A 36 -3.69 -1.70 -16.69
C GLY A 36 -2.57 -1.91 -15.65
N SER A 37 -1.95 -0.81 -15.20
CA SER A 37 -0.94 -0.83 -14.13
C SER A 37 -1.47 -1.23 -12.74
N LEU A 38 -2.78 -1.23 -12.50
CA LEU A 38 -3.41 -1.57 -11.21
C LEU A 38 -4.15 -2.91 -11.22
N GLN A 39 -4.51 -3.41 -12.41
CA GLN A 39 -5.16 -4.70 -12.62
C GLN A 39 -4.54 -5.90 -11.86
N PRO A 40 -3.20 -6.14 -11.88
CA PRO A 40 -2.64 -7.30 -11.16
C PRO A 40 -2.76 -7.20 -9.63
N VAL A 41 -2.74 -5.98 -9.07
CA VAL A 41 -2.92 -5.76 -7.62
C VAL A 41 -4.37 -6.00 -7.23
N LEU A 42 -5.32 -5.47 -8.00
CA LEU A 42 -6.75 -5.69 -7.72
C LEU A 42 -7.15 -7.16 -7.90
N PHE A 43 -6.59 -7.86 -8.90
CA PHE A 43 -6.84 -9.28 -9.15
C PHE A 43 -6.33 -10.18 -8.02
N THR A 44 -5.09 -9.98 -7.55
CA THR A 44 -4.53 -10.76 -6.44
C THR A 44 -5.28 -10.53 -5.12
N LEU A 45 -5.83 -9.33 -4.91
CA LEU A 45 -6.69 -9.03 -3.74
C LEU A 45 -8.11 -9.59 -3.86
N LEU A 46 -8.70 -9.64 -5.06
CA LEU A 46 -9.96 -10.33 -5.31
C LEU A 46 -9.84 -11.83 -5.04
N LEU A 47 -8.71 -12.46 -5.42
CA LEU A 47 -8.44 -13.86 -5.08
C LEU A 47 -8.33 -14.06 -3.56
N LYS A 48 -7.63 -13.17 -2.83
CA LYS A 48 -7.60 -13.19 -1.35
C LYS A 48 -9.02 -13.19 -0.75
N TYR A 49 -9.90 -12.31 -1.23
CA TYR A 49 -11.28 -12.22 -0.76
C TYR A 49 -12.10 -13.48 -1.09
N LEU A 50 -11.99 -14.02 -2.30
CA LEU A 50 -12.71 -15.24 -2.72
C LEU A 50 -12.27 -16.49 -1.94
N PHE A 51 -11.01 -16.58 -1.52
CA PHE A 51 -10.49 -17.69 -0.73
C PHE A 51 -10.62 -17.50 0.79
N SER A 52 -10.96 -16.29 1.25
CA SER A 52 -11.30 -15.97 2.64
C SER A 52 -12.60 -16.66 3.06
N GLY A 53 -12.49 -17.83 3.67
CA GLY A 53 -13.63 -18.59 4.23
C GLY A 53 -13.72 -20.06 3.79
N LEU A 54 -13.03 -20.47 2.71
CA LEU A 54 -12.96 -21.88 2.28
C LEU A 54 -11.70 -22.62 2.79
N ILE A 55 -10.76 -21.90 3.40
CA ILE A 55 -9.37 -22.34 3.57
C ILE A 55 -8.98 -22.38 5.06
N SER A 56 -8.14 -23.34 5.46
CA SER A 56 -7.62 -23.42 6.84
C SER A 56 -6.69 -22.26 7.19
N GLU A 57 -6.61 -21.86 8.47
CA GLU A 57 -5.79 -20.70 8.89
C GLU A 57 -4.33 -20.77 8.41
N LEU A 58 -3.71 -21.97 8.46
CA LEU A 58 -2.34 -22.20 7.98
C LEU A 58 -2.19 -21.86 6.50
N GLN A 59 -3.11 -22.35 5.67
CA GLN A 59 -3.11 -22.12 4.23
C GLN A 59 -3.43 -20.65 3.92
N LEU A 60 -4.30 -19.99 4.69
CA LEU A 60 -4.61 -18.57 4.56
C LEU A 60 -3.35 -17.72 4.85
N HIS A 61 -2.60 -17.99 5.92
CA HIS A 61 -1.33 -17.30 6.17
C HIS A 61 -0.31 -17.50 5.03
N ILE A 62 -0.27 -18.67 4.40
CA ILE A 62 0.60 -18.94 3.25
C ILE A 62 0.15 -18.17 1.99
N THR A 63 -1.16 -18.10 1.69
CA THR A 63 -1.65 -17.32 0.53
C THR A 63 -1.46 -15.82 0.73
N LEU A 64 -1.56 -15.29 1.96
CA LEU A 64 -1.20 -13.90 2.26
C LEU A 64 0.27 -13.61 1.95
N ILE A 65 1.20 -14.44 2.45
CA ILE A 65 2.64 -14.28 2.17
C ILE A 65 2.92 -14.39 0.67
N PHE A 66 2.34 -15.38 -0.01
CA PHE A 66 2.57 -15.57 -1.44
C PHE A 66 2.00 -14.42 -2.28
N SER A 67 0.80 -13.92 -1.97
CA SER A 67 0.21 -12.77 -2.67
C SER A 67 1.05 -11.49 -2.49
N GLY A 68 1.56 -11.23 -1.27
CA GLY A 68 2.47 -10.11 -1.04
C GLY A 68 3.79 -10.22 -1.78
N LEU A 69 4.40 -11.42 -1.81
CA LEU A 69 5.62 -11.67 -2.58
C LEU A 69 5.41 -11.54 -4.10
N MET A 70 4.28 -12.01 -4.64
CA MET A 70 3.91 -11.79 -6.04
C MET A 70 3.72 -10.31 -6.35
N VAL A 71 3.00 -9.58 -5.50
CA VAL A 71 2.73 -8.15 -5.67
C VAL A 71 4.02 -7.33 -5.58
N LEU A 72 4.94 -7.67 -4.67
CA LEU A 72 6.28 -7.05 -4.60
C LEU A 72 7.15 -7.38 -5.83
N GLY A 73 7.19 -8.64 -6.26
CA GLY A 73 8.05 -9.09 -7.36
C GLY A 73 7.57 -8.69 -8.76
N THR A 74 6.25 -8.54 -8.97
CA THR A 74 5.70 -8.06 -10.26
C THR A 74 5.75 -6.55 -10.42
N ARG A 75 5.78 -5.79 -9.32
CA ARG A 75 5.74 -4.32 -9.36
C ARG A 75 7.10 -3.65 -9.19
N ASN A 76 8.11 -4.36 -8.70
CA ASN A 76 9.39 -3.76 -8.37
C ASN A 76 10.55 -4.72 -8.64
N ASP A 77 11.45 -4.35 -9.55
CA ASP A 77 12.69 -5.08 -9.86
C ASP A 77 13.56 -5.29 -8.61
N TYR A 78 13.42 -4.40 -7.62
CA TYR A 78 14.11 -4.45 -6.33
C TYR A 78 13.39 -5.30 -5.26
N GLY A 79 12.39 -6.11 -5.62
CA GLY A 79 11.61 -6.92 -4.67
C GLY A 79 12.45 -7.81 -3.73
N SER A 80 13.56 -8.36 -4.20
CA SER A 80 14.52 -9.13 -3.38
C SER A 80 15.21 -8.27 -2.30
N GLN A 81 15.55 -7.02 -2.63
CA GLN A 81 16.17 -6.06 -1.72
C GLN A 81 15.18 -5.59 -0.63
N ILE A 82 13.90 -5.49 -0.97
CA ILE A 82 12.82 -5.27 0.01
C ILE A 82 12.66 -6.48 0.93
N CYS A 83 12.65 -7.70 0.38
CA CYS A 83 12.48 -8.92 1.19
C CYS A 83 13.64 -9.10 2.19
N THR A 84 14.88 -8.84 1.76
CA THR A 84 16.05 -8.86 2.67
C THR A 84 15.98 -7.77 3.74
N TYR A 85 15.52 -6.56 3.41
CA TYR A 85 15.26 -5.52 4.41
C TYR A 85 14.22 -5.95 5.45
N ILE A 86 13.09 -6.52 5.02
CA ILE A 86 12.03 -7.01 5.91
C ILE A 86 12.57 -8.11 6.83
N ALA A 87 13.34 -9.06 6.30
CA ALA A 87 13.94 -10.13 7.08
C ALA A 87 14.92 -9.61 8.15
N LEU A 88 15.81 -8.68 7.78
CA LEU A 88 16.78 -8.08 8.70
C LEU A 88 16.10 -7.23 9.79
N THR A 89 15.14 -6.39 9.41
CA THR A 89 14.41 -5.54 10.37
C THR A 89 13.51 -6.33 11.32
N ALA A 90 12.95 -7.45 10.87
CA ALA A 90 12.12 -8.33 11.71
C ALA A 90 12.94 -9.30 12.58
N ALA A 91 14.19 -9.61 12.24
CA ALA A 91 14.98 -10.62 12.97
C ALA A 91 15.08 -10.37 14.50
N PRO A 92 15.27 -9.14 15.01
CA PRO A 92 15.32 -8.91 16.46
C PRO A 92 13.98 -9.15 17.18
N LEU A 93 12.84 -9.12 16.48
CA LEU A 93 11.53 -9.51 17.06
C LEU A 93 11.48 -11.00 17.44
N CYS A 94 12.28 -11.84 16.77
CA CYS A 94 12.38 -13.26 17.07
C CYS A 94 13.26 -13.51 18.31
N PHE A 95 14.32 -12.73 18.49
CA PHE A 95 15.24 -12.82 19.62
C PHE A 95 14.76 -12.02 20.85
N LYS A 96 13.54 -12.32 21.34
CA LYS A 96 12.81 -11.65 22.45
C LYS A 96 13.51 -11.60 23.83
N ILE A 97 14.77 -11.99 23.90
CA ILE A 97 15.43 -12.51 25.10
C ILE A 97 16.06 -11.43 25.99
N LEU A 98 16.43 -10.25 25.46
CA LEU A 98 17.42 -9.40 26.15
C LEU A 98 16.90 -8.19 26.95
N LEU A 99 15.92 -7.40 26.46
CA LEU A 99 15.64 -6.06 27.04
C LEU A 99 14.14 -5.68 27.13
N ARG A 100 13.35 -6.50 27.84
CA ARG A 100 11.88 -6.43 27.91
C ARG A 100 11.25 -5.04 28.20
N LYS A 101 11.84 -4.19 29.05
CA LYS A 101 11.24 -2.88 29.41
C LYS A 101 11.50 -1.77 28.38
N HIS A 102 12.59 -1.85 27.64
CA HIS A 102 12.98 -0.84 26.64
C HIS A 102 12.85 -1.35 25.20
N PHE A 103 12.25 -2.53 25.01
CA PHE A 103 12.21 -3.23 23.73
C PHE A 103 11.62 -2.39 22.60
N GLY A 104 10.47 -1.74 22.82
CA GLY A 104 9.84 -0.85 21.82
C GLY A 104 10.75 0.29 21.36
N PHE A 105 11.39 1.00 22.30
CA PHE A 105 12.34 2.08 21.98
C PHE A 105 13.60 1.56 21.27
N ILE A 106 14.14 0.41 21.67
CA ILE A 106 15.31 -0.21 21.03
C ILE A 106 14.98 -0.60 19.59
N MET A 107 13.80 -1.21 19.37
CA MET A 107 13.30 -1.54 18.04
C MET A 107 13.04 -0.29 17.19
N LEU A 108 12.52 0.78 17.78
CA LEU A 108 12.35 2.07 17.09
C LEU A 108 13.69 2.64 16.60
N PHE A 109 14.69 2.75 17.47
CA PHE A 109 16.03 3.22 17.08
C PHE A 109 16.70 2.29 16.07
N TYR A 110 16.55 0.97 16.22
CA TYR A 110 17.08 -0.01 15.28
C TYR A 110 16.43 0.11 13.89
N SER A 111 15.09 0.17 13.81
CA SER A 111 14.35 0.30 12.56
C SER A 111 14.66 1.63 11.84
N ILE A 112 14.77 2.75 12.57
CA ILE A 112 15.20 4.04 12.02
C ILE A 112 16.65 3.96 11.53
N GLY A 113 17.56 3.35 12.30
CA GLY A 113 18.94 3.12 11.88
C GLY A 113 19.04 2.30 10.60
N MET A 114 18.25 1.23 10.47
CA MET A 114 18.17 0.40 9.27
C MET A 114 17.62 1.18 8.06
N LEU A 115 16.65 2.09 8.23
CA LEU A 115 16.21 2.99 7.15
C LEU A 115 17.35 3.90 6.66
N LEU A 116 18.09 4.51 7.58
CA LEU A 116 19.20 5.41 7.25
C LEU A 116 20.37 4.67 6.57
N VAL A 117 20.66 3.44 7.00
CA VAL A 117 21.63 2.56 6.33
C VAL A 117 21.16 2.24 4.91
N TRP A 118 19.90 1.86 4.70
CA TRP A 118 19.36 1.63 3.36
C TRP A 118 19.42 2.89 2.48
N GLN A 119 19.09 4.06 3.03
CA GLN A 119 19.19 5.34 2.32
C GLN A 119 20.63 5.68 1.90
N HIS A 120 21.64 5.22 2.64
CA HIS A 120 23.05 5.45 2.31
C HIS A 120 23.63 4.39 1.35
N VAL A 121 23.15 3.14 1.43
CA VAL A 121 23.59 2.03 0.57
C VAL A 121 23.02 2.13 -0.84
N PHE A 122 21.78 2.63 -0.99
CA PHE A 122 21.11 2.75 -2.28
C PHE A 122 21.20 4.16 -2.86
N GLU A 123 21.34 4.20 -4.18
CA GLU A 123 21.23 5.42 -4.97
C GLU A 123 19.86 6.08 -4.78
N ALA A 124 19.81 7.42 -4.82
CA ALA A 124 18.63 8.19 -4.45
C ALA A 124 17.36 7.77 -5.23
N GLU A 125 17.47 7.53 -6.54
CA GLU A 125 16.35 7.07 -7.37
C GLU A 125 15.80 5.72 -6.89
N LYS A 126 16.67 4.73 -6.67
CA LYS A 126 16.31 3.38 -6.21
C LYS A 126 15.75 3.39 -4.79
N PHE A 127 16.28 4.24 -3.92
CA PHE A 127 15.71 4.41 -2.58
C PHE A 127 14.31 5.04 -2.65
N MET A 128 14.10 6.05 -3.49
CA MET A 128 12.82 6.78 -3.59
C MET A 128 11.66 5.89 -4.06
N THR A 129 11.90 4.91 -4.94
CA THR A 129 10.87 3.93 -5.35
C THR A 129 10.50 2.95 -4.23
N MET A 130 11.47 2.51 -3.42
CA MET A 130 11.25 1.56 -2.33
C MET A 130 10.74 2.20 -1.03
N ARG A 131 11.08 3.47 -0.79
CA ARG A 131 10.93 4.19 0.50
C ARG A 131 9.57 4.01 1.18
N GLY A 132 8.47 4.09 0.43
CA GLY A 132 7.12 3.95 1.00
C GLY A 132 6.90 2.59 1.67
N ILE A 133 7.34 1.51 1.01
CA ILE A 133 7.25 0.13 1.51
C ILE A 133 8.11 -0.03 2.77
N LEU A 134 9.35 0.48 2.75
CA LEU A 134 10.26 0.42 3.89
C LEU A 134 9.67 1.16 5.11
N MET A 135 9.05 2.34 4.90
CA MET A 135 8.39 3.11 5.95
C MET A 135 7.20 2.36 6.57
N ILE A 136 6.32 1.75 5.77
CA ILE A 136 5.18 0.96 6.27
C ILE A 136 5.68 -0.24 7.10
N VAL A 137 6.71 -0.95 6.62
CA VAL A 137 7.35 -2.07 7.33
C VAL A 137 7.89 -1.63 8.68
N VAL A 138 8.59 -0.49 8.74
CA VAL A 138 9.07 0.07 10.02
C VAL A 138 7.91 0.40 10.95
N MET A 139 6.87 1.10 10.50
CA MET A 139 5.72 1.43 11.35
C MET A 139 5.03 0.17 11.90
N LYS A 140 4.88 -0.89 11.10
CA LYS A 140 4.34 -2.18 11.54
C LYS A 140 5.23 -2.85 12.58
N ILE A 141 6.54 -2.92 12.36
CA ILE A 141 7.52 -3.57 13.24
C ILE A 141 7.63 -2.82 14.58
N THR A 142 7.71 -1.49 14.55
CA THR A 142 7.87 -0.70 15.77
C THR A 142 6.58 -0.66 16.59
N SER A 143 5.41 -0.48 15.97
CA SER A 143 4.11 -0.64 16.65
C SER A 143 4.01 -1.99 17.36
N LEU A 144 4.31 -3.09 16.65
CA LEU A 144 4.28 -4.42 17.23
C LEU A 144 5.28 -4.61 18.39
N SER A 145 6.43 -3.93 18.33
CA SER A 145 7.41 -3.98 19.41
C SER A 145 6.98 -3.22 20.67
N PHE A 146 6.14 -2.18 20.55
CA PHE A 146 5.52 -1.51 21.70
C PHE A 146 4.38 -2.35 22.27
N ASP A 147 3.54 -2.96 21.43
CA ASP A 147 2.48 -3.90 21.86
C ASP A 147 3.08 -5.09 22.65
N LEU A 148 4.18 -5.67 22.14
CA LEU A 148 4.91 -6.76 22.82
C LEU A 148 5.68 -6.33 24.07
N ALA A 149 5.93 -5.02 24.26
CA ALA A 149 6.58 -4.50 25.46
C ALA A 149 5.58 -4.24 26.61
N SER A 150 4.35 -3.84 26.27
CA SER A 150 3.26 -3.63 27.24
C SER A 150 2.59 -4.94 27.65
N GLU A 151 2.36 -5.86 26.71
CA GLU A 151 1.74 -7.16 26.99
C GLU A 151 2.72 -8.16 27.61
N LYS A 152 2.44 -8.64 28.83
CA LYS A 152 3.41 -9.45 29.60
C LYS A 152 3.69 -10.84 29.01
N HIS A 153 2.79 -11.44 28.21
CA HIS A 153 2.92 -12.81 27.70
C HIS A 153 2.15 -13.06 26.38
N VAL A 154 2.56 -12.47 25.25
CA VAL A 154 2.06 -12.87 23.93
C VAL A 154 3.19 -13.38 23.04
N ASN A 155 3.12 -14.67 22.68
CA ASN A 155 4.06 -15.28 21.76
C ASN A 155 3.47 -15.41 20.35
N ILE A 156 3.71 -14.40 19.52
CA ILE A 156 3.37 -14.43 18.08
C ILE A 156 4.31 -15.43 17.38
N PRO A 157 3.77 -16.46 16.68
CA PRO A 157 4.58 -17.38 15.88
C PRO A 157 5.09 -16.70 14.60
N LEU A 158 6.26 -17.13 14.11
CA LEU A 158 6.95 -16.51 12.98
C LEU A 158 6.09 -16.44 11.70
N LEU A 159 5.26 -17.45 11.43
CA LEU A 159 4.34 -17.44 10.28
C LEU A 159 3.34 -16.27 10.34
N HIS A 160 2.76 -15.98 11.51
CA HIS A 160 1.79 -14.90 11.67
C HIS A 160 2.48 -13.53 11.55
N LEU A 161 3.72 -13.41 12.03
CA LEU A 161 4.57 -12.22 11.81
C LEU A 161 4.86 -12.01 10.32
N CYS A 162 5.32 -13.04 9.60
CA CYS A 162 5.59 -12.96 8.16
C CYS A 162 4.34 -12.57 7.36
N SER A 163 3.19 -13.18 7.66
CA SER A 163 1.92 -12.86 6.98
C SER A 163 1.39 -11.45 7.29
N TYR A 164 1.65 -10.90 8.49
CA TYR A 164 1.32 -9.51 8.83
C TYR A 164 2.22 -8.50 8.10
N LEU A 165 3.53 -8.78 7.99
CA LEU A 165 4.47 -7.90 7.32
C LEU A 165 4.31 -7.94 5.79
N LEU A 166 4.14 -9.13 5.23
CA LEU A 166 4.00 -9.39 3.78
C LEU A 166 2.53 -9.46 3.32
N ASP A 167 1.57 -8.92 4.07
CA ASP A 167 0.18 -8.85 3.62
C ASP A 167 0.05 -7.98 2.35
N GLY A 168 -0.35 -8.59 1.23
CA GLY A 168 -0.44 -7.93 -0.08
C GLY A 168 -1.35 -6.69 -0.12
N SER A 169 -2.42 -6.68 0.68
CA SER A 169 -3.33 -5.52 0.80
C SER A 169 -2.68 -4.29 1.45
N THR A 170 -1.62 -4.49 2.23
CA THR A 170 -1.02 -3.42 3.03
C THR A 170 0.47 -3.14 2.75
N VAL A 171 1.18 -3.98 2.00
CA VAL A 171 2.63 -3.86 1.83
C VAL A 171 3.09 -2.78 0.83
N ILE A 172 2.39 -2.55 -0.30
CA ILE A 172 2.83 -1.55 -1.29
C ILE A 172 2.28 -0.15 -0.98
N PHE A 173 0.96 0.00 -0.97
CA PHE A 173 0.31 1.31 -0.80
C PHE A 173 -0.48 1.44 0.49
N GLY A 174 -0.60 0.38 1.29
CA GLY A 174 -1.54 0.33 2.41
C GLY A 174 -1.27 1.33 3.54
N PRO A 175 -2.32 1.66 4.31
CA PRO A 175 -2.14 2.39 5.55
C PRO A 175 -1.45 1.53 6.61
N TRP A 176 -0.86 2.17 7.61
CA TRP A 176 -0.46 1.48 8.83
C TRP A 176 -1.69 0.90 9.54
N ILE A 177 -1.56 -0.36 9.96
CA ILE A 177 -2.56 -1.10 10.72
C ILE A 177 -1.86 -1.79 11.90
N THR A 178 -2.53 -1.88 13.05
CA THR A 178 -2.00 -2.62 14.21
C THR A 178 -2.09 -4.13 13.99
N TYR A 179 -1.26 -4.90 14.71
CA TYR A 179 -1.33 -6.37 14.68
C TYR A 179 -2.69 -6.91 15.18
N LYS A 180 -3.34 -6.18 16.10
CA LYS A 180 -4.71 -6.50 16.56
C LYS A 180 -5.73 -6.37 15.43
N GLN A 181 -5.75 -5.24 14.71
CA GLN A 181 -6.64 -5.04 13.56
C GLN A 181 -6.37 -6.07 12.44
N TYR A 182 -5.10 -6.41 12.21
CA TYR A 182 -4.74 -7.51 11.32
C TYR A 182 -5.37 -8.84 11.76
N LYS A 183 -5.21 -9.24 13.04
CA LYS A 183 -5.81 -10.48 13.55
C LYS A 183 -7.33 -10.48 13.45
N GLU A 184 -8.00 -9.36 13.70
CA GLU A 184 -9.44 -9.19 13.56
C GLU A 184 -9.92 -9.26 12.10
N SER A 185 -9.06 -8.99 11.12
CA SER A 185 -9.38 -9.13 9.69
C SER A 185 -9.34 -10.57 9.17
N LEU A 186 -8.70 -11.50 9.90
CA LEU A 186 -8.67 -12.93 9.58
C LEU A 186 -9.95 -13.65 10.04
N ILE A 187 -10.75 -13.01 10.89
CA ILE A 187 -11.99 -13.56 11.41
C ILE A 187 -13.12 -13.22 10.44
N LEU A 188 -13.82 -14.24 9.94
CA LEU A 188 -14.98 -14.07 9.06
C LEU A 188 -16.05 -13.21 9.75
N LYS A 189 -16.56 -12.20 9.05
CA LYS A 189 -17.58 -11.28 9.57
C LYS A 189 -18.97 -11.72 9.11
N GLU A 190 -20.01 -11.03 9.57
CA GLU A 190 -21.34 -11.27 9.02
C GLU A 190 -21.37 -10.90 7.52
N TYR A 191 -21.90 -11.80 6.70
CA TYR A 191 -22.07 -11.64 5.24
C TYR A 191 -22.56 -10.25 4.79
N LYS A 192 -23.49 -9.63 5.53
CA LYS A 192 -23.99 -8.28 5.24
C LYS A 192 -22.92 -7.20 5.39
N VAL A 193 -22.07 -7.33 6.42
CA VAL A 193 -20.96 -6.41 6.69
C VAL A 193 -19.87 -6.58 5.64
N GLU A 194 -19.55 -7.81 5.25
CA GLU A 194 -18.55 -8.10 4.21
C GLU A 194 -18.96 -7.52 2.85
N ILE A 195 -20.19 -7.77 2.40
CA ILE A 195 -20.70 -7.19 1.14
C ILE A 195 -20.73 -5.66 1.17
N THR A 196 -21.16 -5.06 2.28
CA THR A 196 -21.13 -3.60 2.45
C THR A 196 -19.68 -3.06 2.41
N GLY A 197 -18.74 -3.81 2.99
CA GLY A 197 -17.31 -3.56 2.90
C GLY A 197 -16.79 -3.59 1.46
N VAL A 198 -17.16 -4.60 0.67
CA VAL A 198 -16.78 -4.71 -0.75
C VAL A 198 -17.33 -3.55 -1.58
N PHE A 199 -18.61 -3.18 -1.43
CA PHE A 199 -19.17 -2.03 -2.14
C PHE A 199 -18.48 -0.70 -1.75
N ARG A 200 -18.17 -0.50 -0.45
CA ARG A 200 -17.41 0.66 0.02
C ARG A 200 -15.96 0.64 -0.49
N ALA A 201 -15.34 -0.53 -0.63
CA ALA A 201 -14.00 -0.67 -1.18
C ALA A 201 -13.95 -0.34 -2.67
N LEU A 202 -14.91 -0.86 -3.44
CA LEU A 202 -15.07 -0.52 -4.85
C LEU A 202 -15.30 0.99 -5.05
N ALA A 203 -16.08 1.64 -4.18
CA ALA A 203 -16.26 3.09 -4.19
C ALA A 203 -14.95 3.86 -3.92
N PHE A 204 -14.14 3.44 -2.94
CA PHE A 204 -12.82 4.05 -2.70
C PHE A 204 -11.85 3.83 -3.88
N VAL A 205 -11.81 2.63 -4.47
CA VAL A 205 -10.98 2.36 -5.66
C VAL A 205 -11.44 3.22 -6.84
N ALA A 206 -12.74 3.28 -7.13
CA ALA A 206 -13.28 4.10 -8.20
C ALA A 206 -12.94 5.60 -8.02
N ALA A 207 -13.12 6.15 -6.83
CA ALA A 207 -12.75 7.53 -6.54
C ALA A 207 -11.23 7.77 -6.59
N SER A 208 -10.40 6.78 -6.20
CA SER A 208 -8.95 6.87 -6.37
C SER A 208 -8.55 6.99 -7.85
N LEU A 209 -9.21 6.24 -8.74
CA LEU A 209 -8.97 6.32 -10.20
C LEU A 209 -9.40 7.68 -10.76
N LEU A 210 -10.48 8.28 -10.26
CA LEU A 210 -10.88 9.65 -10.62
C LEU A 210 -9.81 10.69 -10.22
N TYR A 211 -9.24 10.57 -9.02
CA TYR A 211 -8.14 11.45 -8.60
C TYR A 211 -6.88 11.26 -9.45
N LEU A 212 -6.56 10.03 -9.85
CA LEU A 212 -5.42 9.72 -10.72
C LEU A 212 -5.59 10.30 -12.14
N ILE A 213 -6.78 10.14 -12.75
CA ILE A 213 -7.10 10.73 -14.05
C ILE A 213 -7.03 12.26 -13.96
N TYR A 214 -7.51 12.84 -12.86
CA TYR A 214 -7.41 14.28 -12.64
C TYR A 214 -5.95 14.75 -12.50
N SER A 215 -5.12 14.09 -11.67
CA SER A 215 -3.73 14.52 -11.45
C SER A 215 -2.83 14.34 -12.67
N SER A 216 -3.00 13.24 -13.41
CA SER A 216 -2.04 12.81 -14.43
C SER A 216 -2.49 13.05 -15.87
N CYS A 217 -3.81 13.16 -16.13
CA CYS A 217 -4.32 13.48 -17.46
C CYS A 217 -4.82 14.93 -17.51
N ILE A 218 -5.72 15.32 -16.61
CA ILE A 218 -6.38 16.64 -16.69
C ILE A 218 -5.40 17.75 -16.32
N ILE A 219 -4.78 17.70 -15.14
CA ILE A 219 -3.96 18.81 -14.62
C ILE A 219 -2.67 19.02 -15.41
N ASP A 220 -2.06 17.96 -15.93
CA ASP A 220 -0.84 18.01 -16.74
C ASP A 220 -0.99 18.97 -17.94
N SER A 221 -2.16 18.95 -18.59
CA SER A 221 -2.54 19.83 -19.70
C SER A 221 -2.57 21.34 -19.37
N TYR A 222 -2.53 21.71 -18.08
CA TYR A 222 -2.56 23.10 -17.62
C TYR A 222 -1.27 23.56 -16.93
N VAL A 223 -0.25 22.69 -16.83
CA VAL A 223 1.04 23.02 -16.16
C VAL A 223 1.76 24.19 -16.85
N ASP A 224 1.67 24.31 -18.17
CA ASP A 224 2.29 25.37 -18.95
C ASP A 224 1.58 26.74 -18.86
N TRP A 225 0.49 26.86 -18.08
CA TRP A 225 -0.23 28.13 -17.97
C TRP A 225 0.60 29.20 -17.23
N PRO A 226 0.72 30.42 -17.80
CA PRO A 226 1.49 31.49 -17.17
C PRO A 226 0.88 31.86 -15.80
N TYR A 227 1.75 32.08 -14.82
CA TYR A 227 1.45 32.37 -13.41
C TYR A 227 0.74 31.26 -12.62
N LEU A 228 -0.04 30.38 -13.25
CA LEU A 228 -0.80 29.31 -12.59
C LEU A 228 -0.11 27.93 -12.65
N GLY A 229 0.92 27.73 -13.48
CA GLY A 229 1.64 26.45 -13.57
C GLY A 229 2.11 25.90 -12.23
N SER A 230 2.68 26.72 -11.35
CA SER A 230 3.09 26.29 -10.00
C SER A 230 1.92 25.84 -9.11
N PHE A 231 0.73 26.41 -9.29
CA PHE A 231 -0.49 25.95 -8.62
C PHE A 231 -0.94 24.60 -9.17
N PHE A 232 -0.92 24.40 -10.48
CA PHE A 232 -1.27 23.12 -11.11
C PHE A 232 -0.29 21.99 -10.74
N VAL A 233 1.02 22.28 -10.65
CA VAL A 233 2.02 21.33 -10.14
C VAL A 233 1.77 20.97 -8.66
N ALA A 234 1.41 21.94 -7.82
CA ALA A 234 1.02 21.64 -6.44
C ALA A 234 -0.30 20.85 -6.37
N GLN A 235 -1.23 21.08 -7.30
CA GLN A 235 -2.50 20.37 -7.40
C GLN A 235 -2.32 18.91 -7.82
N SER A 236 -1.50 18.62 -8.83
CA SER A 236 -1.23 17.25 -9.28
C SER A 236 -0.57 16.42 -8.17
N PHE A 237 0.37 17.02 -7.41
CA PHE A 237 0.97 16.37 -6.25
C PHE A 237 -0.06 15.99 -5.17
N ARG A 238 -0.99 16.91 -4.83
CA ARG A 238 -2.06 16.65 -3.84
C ARG A 238 -3.03 15.56 -4.30
N PHE A 239 -3.47 15.62 -5.56
CA PHE A 239 -4.43 14.64 -6.09
C PHE A 239 -3.80 13.25 -6.29
N ASN A 240 -2.52 13.17 -6.66
CA ASN A 240 -1.78 11.91 -6.67
C ASN A 240 -1.67 11.30 -5.24
N HIS A 241 -1.50 12.14 -4.21
CA HIS A 241 -1.54 11.68 -2.82
C HIS A 241 -2.95 11.21 -2.39
N TYR A 242 -4.02 11.88 -2.83
CA TYR A 242 -5.40 11.41 -2.61
C TYR A 242 -5.67 10.07 -3.30
N PHE A 243 -5.21 9.89 -4.55
CA PHE A 243 -5.24 8.62 -5.26
C PHE A 243 -4.59 7.50 -4.43
N VAL A 244 -3.31 7.65 -4.04
CA VAL A 244 -2.60 6.62 -3.25
C VAL A 244 -3.33 6.35 -1.93
N SER A 245 -3.75 7.39 -1.22
CA SER A 245 -4.43 7.27 0.07
C SER A 245 -5.78 6.55 -0.04
N TRP A 246 -6.58 6.82 -1.07
CA TRP A 246 -7.89 6.18 -1.25
C TRP A 246 -7.78 4.78 -1.83
N LEU A 247 -6.82 4.55 -2.74
CA LEU A 247 -6.46 3.21 -3.18
C LEU A 247 -6.05 2.35 -1.99
N SER A 248 -5.24 2.89 -1.06
CA SER A 248 -4.80 2.20 0.16
C SER A 248 -5.96 1.78 1.07
N ALA A 249 -6.96 2.64 1.25
CA ALA A 249 -8.15 2.35 2.03
C ALA A 249 -9.00 1.27 1.37
N GLY A 250 -9.16 1.34 0.04
CA GLY A 250 -9.85 0.33 -0.76
C GLY A 250 -9.16 -1.04 -0.69
N THR A 251 -7.84 -1.11 -0.91
CA THR A 251 -7.09 -2.38 -0.88
C THR A 251 -7.01 -2.98 0.51
N SER A 252 -6.82 -2.16 1.56
CA SER A 252 -6.88 -2.57 2.96
C SER A 252 -8.23 -3.23 3.30
N MET A 253 -9.33 -2.63 2.84
CA MET A 253 -10.68 -3.13 3.12
C MET A 253 -11.07 -4.36 2.29
N LEU A 254 -10.63 -4.47 1.03
CA LEU A 254 -10.68 -5.75 0.29
C LEU A 254 -9.87 -6.85 1.02
N GLY A 255 -8.81 -6.43 1.73
CA GLY A 255 -8.01 -7.27 2.61
C GLY A 255 -8.67 -7.64 3.95
N GLY A 256 -9.91 -7.18 4.21
CA GLY A 256 -10.68 -7.45 5.44
C GLY A 256 -10.51 -6.40 6.55
N VAL A 257 -9.60 -5.44 6.40
CA VAL A 257 -9.26 -4.43 7.42
C VAL A 257 -9.95 -3.10 7.10
N ASP A 258 -10.87 -2.65 7.98
CA ASP A 258 -11.37 -1.27 7.90
C ASP A 258 -10.35 -0.32 8.55
N SER A 259 -9.49 0.27 7.72
CA SER A 259 -8.53 1.29 8.12
C SER A 259 -9.13 2.70 8.23
N GLY A 260 -10.42 2.87 7.91
CA GLY A 260 -11.07 4.18 7.89
C GLY A 260 -10.52 5.12 6.81
N VAL A 261 -10.63 6.43 7.06
CA VAL A 261 -10.14 7.48 6.15
C VAL A 261 -8.63 7.67 6.35
N VAL A 262 -7.86 7.47 5.28
CA VAL A 262 -6.40 7.62 5.29
C VAL A 262 -5.95 9.07 5.11
N ALA A 263 -6.65 9.81 4.24
CA ALA A 263 -6.48 11.24 4.04
C ALA A 263 -7.84 11.94 3.85
N ASP A 264 -8.10 12.99 4.64
CA ASP A 264 -9.32 13.81 4.57
C ASP A 264 -9.11 15.01 3.63
N TRP A 265 -9.40 14.80 2.34
CA TRP A 265 -9.23 15.80 1.28
C TRP A 265 -9.97 17.12 1.55
N ILE A 266 -11.11 17.10 2.26
CA ILE A 266 -11.89 18.31 2.55
C ILE A 266 -11.10 19.21 3.51
N ARG A 267 -10.48 18.62 4.54
CA ARG A 267 -9.65 19.37 5.51
C ARG A 267 -8.31 19.82 4.94
N ILE A 268 -7.79 19.13 3.93
CA ILE A 268 -6.53 19.49 3.26
C ILE A 268 -6.75 20.66 2.29
N GLU A 269 -7.86 20.67 1.53
CA GLU A 269 -8.18 21.77 0.61
C GLU A 269 -8.81 22.98 1.32
N TRP A 270 -9.61 22.77 2.37
CA TRP A 270 -10.29 23.83 3.13
C TRP A 270 -9.91 23.78 4.63
N PRO A 271 -8.62 23.98 4.98
CA PRO A 271 -8.17 23.92 6.36
C PRO A 271 -8.63 25.13 7.18
N ARG A 272 -8.91 24.89 8.47
CA ARG A 272 -9.06 25.96 9.47
C ARG A 272 -7.72 26.37 10.06
N SER A 273 -6.77 25.44 10.09
CA SER A 273 -5.41 25.64 10.60
C SER A 273 -4.39 24.76 9.85
N LEU A 274 -3.10 25.09 9.95
CA LEU A 274 -2.04 24.25 9.38
C LEU A 274 -1.97 22.86 10.04
N VAL A 275 -2.33 22.77 11.33
CA VAL A 275 -2.39 21.49 12.06
C VAL A 275 -3.45 20.56 11.45
N ASP A 276 -4.61 21.09 11.05
CA ASP A 276 -5.64 20.30 10.35
C ASP A 276 -5.07 19.67 9.07
N VAL A 277 -4.29 20.43 8.28
CA VAL A 277 -3.64 19.91 7.05
C VAL A 277 -2.70 18.76 7.40
N VAL A 278 -1.77 18.97 8.34
CA VAL A 278 -0.73 17.98 8.68
C VAL A 278 -1.33 16.67 9.21
N VAL A 279 -2.35 16.74 10.07
CA VAL A 279 -3.03 15.56 10.61
C VAL A 279 -3.87 14.87 9.52
N SER A 280 -4.62 15.65 8.74
CA SER A 280 -5.50 15.11 7.71
C SER A 280 -4.76 14.54 6.50
N TRP A 281 -3.51 14.96 6.26
CA TRP A 281 -2.67 14.47 5.16
C TRP A 281 -2.32 12.99 5.28
N ASN A 282 -2.03 12.50 6.50
CA ASN A 282 -1.71 11.09 6.73
C ASN A 282 -2.17 10.69 8.15
N ILE A 283 -3.45 10.35 8.25
CA ILE A 283 -4.09 10.00 9.52
C ILE A 283 -3.45 8.75 10.15
N PRO A 284 -3.12 7.66 9.40
CA PRO A 284 -2.43 6.49 9.96
C PRO A 284 -1.04 6.81 10.54
N MET A 285 -0.26 7.72 9.94
CA MET A 285 1.02 8.17 10.50
C MET A 285 0.82 8.94 11.82
N HIS A 286 -0.18 9.82 11.89
CA HIS A 286 -0.50 10.53 13.14
C HIS A 286 -0.92 9.57 14.26
N LEU A 287 -1.78 8.58 13.96
CA LEU A 287 -2.19 7.55 14.91
C LEU A 287 -1.02 6.66 15.37
N PHE A 288 -0.15 6.26 14.44
CA PHE A 288 1.08 5.52 14.74
C PHE A 288 2.00 6.27 15.70
N LEU A 289 2.22 7.57 15.46
CA LEU A 289 3.04 8.41 16.33
C LEU A 289 2.42 8.55 17.72
N HIS A 290 1.10 8.75 17.83
CA HIS A 290 0.41 8.77 19.13
C HIS A 290 0.63 7.46 19.90
N HIS A 291 0.34 6.33 19.25
CA HIS A 291 0.47 4.98 19.82
C HIS A 291 1.89 4.67 20.32
N CYS A 292 2.91 5.06 19.56
CA CYS A 292 4.30 4.74 19.91
C CYS A 292 4.98 5.76 20.84
N THR A 293 4.45 6.98 20.98
CA THR A 293 5.13 8.05 21.75
C THR A 293 4.35 8.58 22.95
N LEU A 294 3.02 8.64 22.89
CA LEU A 294 2.20 9.19 23.98
C LEU A 294 1.69 8.08 24.90
N ASP A 295 1.12 7.03 24.32
CA ASP A 295 0.58 5.89 25.08
C ASP A 295 1.69 5.01 25.71
N ALA A 296 2.96 5.21 25.32
CA ALA A 296 4.14 4.55 25.88
C ALA A 296 4.77 5.29 27.09
N ILE A 297 4.28 6.49 27.43
CA ILE A 297 4.81 7.34 28.54
C ILE A 297 3.89 7.32 29.78
N VAL A 298 2.63 6.89 29.61
CA VAL A 298 1.59 6.81 30.66
C VAL A 298 1.57 5.43 31.33
#